data_AF-A0A529ZTH7-F1
#
_entry.id   AF-A0A529ZTH7-F1
#
_cell.length_a   1.000
_cell.length_b   1.000
_cell.length_c   1.000
_cell.angle_alpha   90.00
_cell.angle_beta   90.00
_cell.angle_gamma   90.00
#
_symmetry.space_group_name_H-M   'P 1'
#
loop_
_entity.id
_entity.type
_entity.pdbx_description
1 polymer ?
#
loop_
_entity_poly.entity_id
_entity_poly.type
_entity_poly.pdbx_seq_one_letter_code
_entity_poly.pdbx_strand_id
1 'polypeptide(L)'
;MNEHPASISALPVIPGQLVPVLPTSISGLIDRWGSIGAFAADVGCGYEAARQMRRRGRIAPQHWPHVVAASRRLGIAGVSYEWLAGRAAMQRAAAVQG
;
A
#
# COMPACT_ATOMS: atom_id res chain seq x y z
N MET A 1 4.90 -57.94 16.87
CA MET A 1 4.20 -57.94 15.57
C MET A 1 3.05 -56.97 15.67
N ASN A 2 2.96 -56.07 14.69
CA ASN A 2 1.83 -55.19 14.33
C ASN A 2 1.73 -53.90 15.18
N GLU A 3 2.22 -52.72 14.79
CA GLU A 3 2.04 -51.86 13.59
C GLU A 3 0.79 -50.94 13.65
N HIS A 4 1.03 -49.66 14.05
CA HIS A 4 0.47 -48.37 13.55
C HIS A 4 -1.01 -47.97 13.81
N PRO A 5 -1.42 -46.68 13.66
CA PRO A 5 -0.71 -45.39 13.82
C PRO A 5 -1.57 -44.20 14.40
N ALA A 6 -0.90 -43.05 14.59
CA ALA A 6 -1.38 -41.68 14.38
C ALA A 6 -2.81 -41.27 14.80
N SER A 7 -2.91 -40.44 15.83
CA SER A 7 -3.93 -39.38 15.90
C SER A 7 -3.30 -38.14 16.48
N ILE A 8 -2.58 -37.41 15.63
CA ILE A 8 -2.23 -36.02 15.91
C ILE A 8 -3.54 -35.24 15.75
N SER A 9 -4.20 -34.95 16.86
CA SER A 9 -5.22 -33.91 16.95
C SER A 9 -4.54 -32.55 16.71
N ALA A 10 -4.23 -32.25 15.46
CA ALA A 10 -3.92 -30.90 15.04
C ALA A 10 -5.26 -30.20 14.83
N LEU A 11 -5.62 -29.37 15.81
CA LEU A 11 -6.67 -28.36 15.68
C LEU A 11 -6.49 -27.62 14.35
N PRO A 12 -7.58 -27.25 13.65
CA PRO A 12 -7.47 -26.35 12.52
C PRO A 12 -6.93 -25.03 13.06
N VAL A 13 -5.67 -24.73 12.79
CA VAL A 13 -5.18 -23.36 12.89
C VAL A 13 -6.04 -22.61 11.89
N ILE A 14 -7.01 -21.84 12.38
CA ILE A 14 -7.66 -20.83 11.57
C ILE A 14 -6.51 -19.86 11.32
N PRO A 15 -6.02 -19.67 10.08
CA PRO A 15 -5.21 -18.52 9.81
C PRO A 15 -6.18 -17.34 9.87
N GLY A 16 -6.34 -16.80 11.08
CA GLY A 16 -6.88 -15.47 11.27
C GLY A 16 -6.10 -14.59 10.32
N GLN A 17 -6.79 -14.09 9.31
CA GLN A 17 -6.25 -13.25 8.25
C GLN A 17 -5.28 -12.25 8.88
N LEU A 18 -3.99 -12.46 8.68
CA LEU A 18 -3.05 -11.35 8.57
C LEU A 18 -3.55 -10.56 7.37
N VAL A 19 -4.55 -9.70 7.57
CA VAL A 19 -4.85 -8.65 6.62
C VAL A 19 -3.56 -7.84 6.56
N PRO A 20 -2.76 -7.90 5.48
CA PRO A 20 -1.70 -6.94 5.32
C PRO A 20 -2.38 -5.59 5.48
N VAL A 21 -1.90 -4.72 6.36
CA VAL A 21 -2.56 -3.44 6.64
C VAL A 21 -2.41 -2.59 5.38
N LEU A 22 -3.34 -2.77 4.45
CA LEU A 22 -3.33 -2.09 3.18
C LEU A 22 -3.53 -0.62 3.50
N PRO A 23 -2.75 0.30 2.92
CA PRO A 23 -2.99 1.70 3.12
C PRO A 23 -4.44 2.04 2.69
N THR A 24 -5.20 2.65 3.60
CA THR A 24 -6.59 3.05 3.35
C THR A 24 -6.67 4.42 2.66
N SER A 25 -5.57 5.17 2.57
CA SER A 25 -5.46 6.45 1.86
C SER A 25 -4.04 6.73 1.34
N ILE A 26 -3.91 7.65 0.37
CA ILE A 26 -2.59 8.13 -0.09
C ILE A 26 -1.84 8.85 1.02
N SER A 27 -2.53 9.60 1.88
CA SER A 27 -1.91 10.21 3.07
C SER A 27 -1.38 9.15 4.01
N GLY A 28 -2.18 8.12 4.34
CA GLY A 28 -1.75 7.02 5.20
C GLY A 28 -0.62 6.17 4.60
N LEU A 29 -0.54 6.10 3.26
CA LEU A 29 0.63 5.56 2.57
C LEU A 29 1.87 6.43 2.85
N ILE A 30 1.82 7.72 2.57
CA ILE A 30 2.95 8.65 2.76
C ILE A 30 3.38 8.73 4.23
N ASP A 31 2.46 8.63 5.18
CA ASP A 31 2.76 8.64 6.62
C ASP A 31 3.65 7.44 7.03
N ARG A 32 3.72 6.34 6.24
CA ARG A 32 4.65 5.22 6.48
C ARG A 32 6.13 5.59 6.35
N TRP A 33 6.45 6.64 5.59
CA TRP A 33 7.82 7.17 5.50
C TRP A 33 8.19 8.05 6.70
N GLY A 34 7.23 8.38 7.58
CA GLY A 34 7.43 9.26 8.74
C GLY A 34 7.59 10.74 8.39
N SER A 35 8.03 11.08 7.17
CA SER A 35 8.11 12.46 6.69
C SER A 35 7.90 12.56 5.18
N ILE A 36 7.37 13.70 4.73
CA ILE A 36 7.21 14.00 3.30
C ILE A 36 8.57 14.07 2.61
N GLY A 37 9.61 14.56 3.30
CA GLY A 37 10.98 14.61 2.77
C GLY A 37 11.57 13.22 2.49
N ALA A 38 11.34 12.26 3.38
CA ALA A 38 11.78 10.88 3.17
C ALA A 38 11.05 10.24 1.99
N PHE A 39 9.74 10.44 1.85
CA PHE A 39 8.98 9.99 0.68
C PHE A 39 9.48 10.64 -0.62
N ALA A 40 9.73 11.94 -0.61
CA ALA A 40 10.24 12.69 -1.75
C ALA A 40 11.59 12.13 -2.24
N ALA A 41 12.53 11.92 -1.30
CA ALA A 41 13.84 11.36 -1.60
C ALA A 41 13.76 9.91 -2.13
N ASP A 42 12.87 9.09 -1.56
CA ASP A 42 12.76 7.67 -1.89
C ASP A 42 12.05 7.41 -3.24
N VAL A 43 11.04 8.22 -3.53
CA VAL A 43 10.30 8.21 -4.81
C VAL A 43 11.04 9.00 -5.90
N GLY A 44 12.01 9.84 -5.53
CA GLY A 44 12.69 10.75 -6.44
C GLY A 44 11.77 11.85 -6.98
N CYS A 45 10.74 12.23 -6.23
CA CYS A 45 9.89 13.38 -6.56
C CYS A 45 10.31 14.59 -5.70
N GLY A 46 10.25 15.80 -6.27
CA GLY A 46 10.56 17.01 -5.50
C GLY A 46 9.66 17.15 -4.26
N TYR A 47 10.16 17.77 -3.19
CA TYR A 47 9.43 17.95 -1.93
C TYR A 47 8.05 18.59 -2.13
N GLU A 48 7.96 19.62 -2.96
CA GLU A 48 6.69 20.28 -3.29
C GLU A 48 5.73 19.35 -4.04
N ALA A 49 6.26 18.48 -4.93
CA ALA A 49 5.45 17.49 -5.62
C ALA A 49 4.87 16.48 -4.61
N ALA A 50 5.69 15.95 -3.71
CA ALA A 50 5.25 15.06 -2.64
C ALA A 50 4.20 15.71 -1.73
N ARG A 51 4.43 16.97 -1.31
CA ARG A 51 3.50 17.75 -0.50
C ARG A 51 2.17 17.96 -1.22
N GLN A 52 2.22 18.30 -2.50
CA GLN A 52 1.04 18.52 -3.32
C GLN A 52 0.26 17.22 -3.56
N MET A 53 0.95 16.09 -3.73
CA MET A 53 0.34 14.75 -3.84
C MET A 53 -0.37 14.33 -2.55
N ARG A 54 0.26 14.55 -1.39
CA ARG A 54 -0.37 14.30 -0.09
C ARG A 54 -1.59 15.17 0.12
N ARG A 55 -1.48 16.50 -0.10
CA ARG A 55 -2.59 17.45 0.07
C ARG A 55 -3.78 17.12 -0.84
N ARG A 56 -3.50 16.69 -2.08
CA ARG A 56 -4.54 16.32 -3.06
C ARG A 56 -5.04 14.89 -2.89
N GLY A 57 -4.43 14.10 -2.02
CA GLY A 57 -4.73 12.68 -1.85
C GLY A 57 -4.58 11.86 -3.13
N ARG A 58 -3.66 12.24 -4.03
CA ARG A 58 -3.42 11.58 -5.32
C ARG A 58 -1.96 11.65 -5.74
N ILE A 59 -1.46 10.57 -6.33
CA ILE A 59 -0.11 10.47 -6.87
C ILE A 59 -0.21 10.55 -8.39
N ALA A 60 0.60 11.41 -9.02
CA ALA A 60 0.57 11.52 -10.47
C ALA A 60 1.07 10.20 -11.12
N PRO A 61 0.49 9.75 -12.25
CA PRO A 61 0.85 8.48 -12.89
C PRO A 61 2.35 8.32 -13.19
N GLN A 62 3.02 9.43 -13.47
CA GLN A 62 4.46 9.50 -13.73
C GLN A 62 5.30 8.99 -12.53
N HIS A 63 4.79 9.12 -11.30
CA HIS A 63 5.48 8.69 -10.09
C HIS A 63 5.04 7.30 -9.61
N TRP A 64 4.03 6.67 -10.23
CA TRP A 64 3.55 5.35 -9.81
C TRP A 64 4.64 4.27 -9.79
N PRO A 65 5.53 4.16 -10.80
CA PRO A 65 6.60 3.16 -10.77
C PRO A 65 7.52 3.30 -9.56
N HIS A 66 7.91 4.54 -9.27
CA HIS A 66 8.80 4.88 -8.17
C HIS A 66 8.12 4.65 -6.82
N VAL A 67 6.84 4.99 -6.69
CA VAL A 67 6.06 4.75 -5.47
C VAL A 67 5.88 3.26 -5.19
N VAL A 68 5.59 2.44 -6.21
CA VAL A 68 5.49 0.99 -6.05
C VAL A 68 6.84 0.39 -5.65
N ALA A 69 7.94 0.84 -6.28
CA ALA A 69 9.29 0.40 -5.92
C ALA A 69 9.67 0.78 -4.48
N ALA A 70 9.43 2.04 -4.09
CA ALA A 70 9.65 2.56 -2.75
C ALA A 70 8.80 1.80 -1.70
N SER A 71 7.52 1.59 -2.00
CA SER A 71 6.60 0.82 -1.13
C SER A 71 7.08 -0.61 -0.90
N ARG A 72 7.59 -1.27 -1.95
CA ARG A 72 8.21 -2.61 -1.85
C ARG A 72 9.45 -2.59 -0.97
N ARG A 73 10.30 -1.58 -1.08
CA ARG A 73 11.50 -1.43 -0.24
C ARG A 73 11.16 -1.22 1.23
N LEU A 74 10.08 -0.51 1.54
CA LEU A 74 9.56 -0.35 2.91
C LEU A 74 8.71 -1.52 3.42
N GLY A 75 8.46 -2.55 2.60
CA GLY A 75 7.60 -3.67 2.97
C GLY A 75 6.13 -3.30 3.12
N ILE A 76 5.67 -2.22 2.46
CA ILE A 76 4.26 -1.82 2.46
C ILE A 76 3.52 -2.72 1.46
N ALA A 77 2.78 -3.68 1.99
CA ALA A 77 1.95 -4.57 1.19
C ALA A 77 0.75 -3.82 0.59
N GLY A 78 0.32 -4.24 -0.61
CA GLY A 78 -0.91 -3.75 -1.23
C GLY A 78 -0.81 -2.54 -2.15
N VAL A 79 0.37 -1.94 -2.29
CA VAL A 79 0.58 -0.80 -3.20
C VAL A 79 0.94 -1.35 -4.58
N SER A 80 -0.06 -1.49 -5.43
CA SER A 80 0.08 -1.88 -6.83
C SER A 80 -0.39 -0.76 -7.76
N TYR A 81 -0.06 -0.87 -9.05
CA TYR A 81 -0.59 0.05 -10.08
C TYR A 81 -2.12 0.05 -10.12
N GLU A 82 -2.75 -1.12 -9.95
CA GLU A 82 -4.20 -1.24 -9.90
C GLU A 82 -4.79 -0.47 -8.71
N TRP A 83 -4.19 -0.62 -7.54
CA TRP A 83 -4.61 0.12 -6.34
C TRP A 83 -4.46 1.64 -6.53
N LEU A 84 -3.36 2.09 -7.15
CA LEU A 84 -3.15 3.50 -7.48
C LEU A 84 -4.17 4.01 -8.51
N ALA A 85 -4.43 3.21 -9.55
CA ALA A 85 -5.39 3.54 -10.60
C ALA A 85 -6.82 3.63 -10.08
N GLY A 86 -7.26 2.67 -9.25
CA GLY A 86 -8.56 2.69 -8.61
C GLY A 86 -8.79 3.97 -7.79
N ARG A 87 -7.78 4.39 -7.03
CA ARG A 87 -7.84 5.65 -6.26
C ARG A 87 -7.87 6.89 -7.14
N ALA A 88 -7.07 6.92 -8.20
CA ALA A 88 -7.08 8.03 -9.14
C ALA A 88 -8.45 8.17 -9.84
N ALA A 89 -9.10 7.04 -10.16
CA ALA A 89 -10.44 7.00 -10.76
C ALA A 89 -11.52 7.49 -9.78
N MET A 90 -11.53 6.99 -8.53
CA MET A 90 -12.49 7.41 -7.49
C MET A 90 -12.44 8.93 -7.24
N GLN A 91 -11.23 9.51 -7.19
CA GLN A 91 -11.04 10.95 -6.97
C GLN A 91 -11.51 11.79 -8.18
N ARG A 92 -11.39 11.26 -9.40
CA ARG A 92 -11.87 11.94 -10.61
C ARG A 92 -13.41 11.92 -10.66
N ALA A 93 -14.03 10.82 -10.24
CA ALA A 93 -15.49 10.73 -10.12
C ALA A 93 -16.06 11.70 -9.06
N ALA A 94 -15.34 11.93 -7.96
CA ALA A 94 -15.73 12.92 -6.96
C ALA A 94 -15.59 14.36 -7.47
N ALA A 95 -14.57 14.65 -8.28
CA ALA A 95 -14.34 15.98 -8.84
C ALA A 95 -15.27 16.36 -10.01
N VAL A 96 -15.95 15.40 -10.64
CA VAL A 96 -16.89 15.65 -11.75
C VAL A 96 -18.32 15.97 -11.26
N GLN A 97 -18.58 15.78 -9.97
CA GLN A 97 -19.91 15.93 -9.34
C GLN A 97 -20.06 17.24 -8.54
N GLY A 98 -19.11 18.17 -8.63
CA GLY A 98 -19.16 19.50 -7.99
C GLY A 98 -18.88 20.59 -9.00
#